data_AF-A0A9Y2IH03-F1
#
_entry.id   AF-A0A9Y2IH03-F1
#
_cell.length_a   1.000
_cell.length_b   1.000
_cell.length_c   1.000
_cell.angle_alpha   90.00
_cell.angle_beta   90.00
_cell.angle_gamma   90.00
#
_symmetry.space_group_name_H-M   'P 1'
#
loop_
_entity.id
_entity.type
_entity.pdbx_description
1 polymer ?
#
loop_
_entity_poly.entity_id
_entity_poly.type
_entity_poly.pdbx_seq_one_letter_code
_entity_poly.pdbx_strand_id
1 'polypeptide(L)'
;MRRGVVVSVALLGPLGLFAAGCSSAVGGKAVVAPQPANLAYVDAKATSDASAGIKKAMETVFSFDSTDTAAVAKNEQEYFTGNARTQFDQTFAQIKTTPVKTQTHVIDSGVAALSPRGATVLAAIKQQSQTPDGKTNAALAVVVVTAAPAGDHWRVSDLNLNPRGTLGPTADPGAPRPAATRDSALAAARHAGSVLLTVDAQNADAVYDGYESVAVDPLLTQFRATRQTTVDSMKSSGAKASFNPQSAAAVSSTSADGKTATVLLDAVVSTQQQGGPQDRTIPVRLTLARQPDGGWKVSAIDPLNAA
;
A
#
# COMPACT_ATOMS: atom_id res chain seq x y z
N MET A 1 33.07 31.98 -1.51
CA MET A 1 33.24 32.95 -2.62
C MET A 1 34.45 32.54 -3.44
N ARG A 2 34.26 32.43 -4.76
CA ARG A 2 35.25 32.50 -5.86
C ARG A 2 36.44 31.53 -5.81
N ARG A 3 36.42 30.49 -6.66
CA ARG A 3 36.98 30.45 -8.04
C ARG A 3 38.52 30.39 -7.98
N GLY A 4 39.21 29.47 -8.66
CA GLY A 4 38.76 28.58 -9.71
C GLY A 4 39.86 27.62 -10.16
N VAL A 5 39.44 26.78 -11.10
CA VAL A 5 40.24 25.84 -11.88
C VAL A 5 41.18 26.60 -12.82
N VAL A 6 42.43 26.16 -12.95
CA VAL A 6 43.24 26.31 -14.17
C VAL A 6 44.06 25.04 -14.41
N VAL A 7 44.03 24.60 -15.68
CA VAL A 7 44.64 23.43 -16.32
C VAL A 7 46.00 23.79 -16.92
N SER A 8 46.98 22.87 -16.97
CA SER A 8 48.11 22.76 -17.94
C SER A 8 48.81 21.38 -17.74
N VAL A 9 48.85 20.41 -18.69
CA VAL A 9 49.69 20.25 -19.93
C VAL A 9 51.20 20.08 -19.56
N ALA A 10 52.05 19.14 -20.00
CA ALA A 10 52.19 18.13 -21.09
C ALA A 10 53.03 16.92 -20.56
N LEU A 11 53.26 15.76 -21.21
CA LEU A 11 54.13 15.45 -22.38
C LEU A 11 53.85 13.98 -22.81
N LEU A 12 53.51 13.66 -24.06
CA LEU A 12 54.36 13.33 -25.23
C LEU A 12 55.16 12.01 -25.14
N GLY A 13 54.77 11.04 -25.98
CA GLY A 13 55.55 9.86 -26.37
C GLY A 13 54.78 8.93 -27.32
N PRO A 14 55.09 8.87 -28.63
CA PRO A 14 54.37 8.09 -29.63
C PRO A 14 55.06 6.75 -29.99
N LEU A 15 54.28 5.79 -30.48
CA LEU A 15 54.57 4.61 -31.37
C LEU A 15 53.40 3.64 -31.10
N GLY A 16 52.42 3.36 -31.94
CA GLY A 16 52.43 3.12 -33.39
C GLY A 16 52.06 1.64 -33.61
N LEU A 17 50.83 1.34 -34.03
CA LEU A 17 50.49 0.27 -34.99
C LEU A 17 48.99 0.27 -35.32
N PHE A 18 48.69 0.32 -36.61
CA PHE A 18 47.36 0.18 -37.20
C PHE A 18 46.83 -1.24 -37.05
N ALA A 19 45.60 -1.37 -36.55
CA ALA A 19 44.72 -2.49 -36.88
C ALA A 19 43.39 -1.92 -37.37
N ALA A 20 43.17 -2.03 -38.67
CA ALA A 20 41.89 -1.75 -39.31
C ALA A 20 40.87 -2.80 -38.86
N GLY A 21 40.04 -2.44 -37.89
CA GLY A 21 38.83 -3.19 -37.52
C GLY A 21 37.62 -2.45 -38.06
N CYS A 22 36.95 -3.03 -39.06
CA CYS A 22 35.70 -2.53 -39.62
C CYS A 22 34.70 -2.20 -38.51
N SER A 23 34.45 -0.90 -38.28
CA SER A 23 33.34 -0.46 -37.45
C SER A 23 32.07 -0.61 -38.27
N SER A 24 31.48 -1.80 -38.24
CA SER A 24 30.09 -1.96 -38.63
C SER A 24 29.26 -1.16 -37.63
N ALA A 25 28.88 0.06 -38.02
CA ALA A 25 27.87 0.84 -37.34
C ALA A 25 26.59 0.01 -37.34
N VAL A 26 26.33 -0.71 -36.25
CA VAL A 26 25.03 -1.31 -35.99
C VAL A 26 24.08 -0.14 -35.78
N GLY A 27 23.41 0.27 -36.86
CA GLY A 27 22.25 1.15 -36.83
C GLY A 27 21.07 0.45 -36.19
N GLY A 28 21.22 0.07 -34.91
CA GLY A 28 20.10 -0.34 -34.08
C GLY A 28 19.43 0.92 -33.59
N LYS A 29 18.23 1.24 -34.13
CA LYS A 29 17.30 2.09 -33.37
C LYS A 29 17.20 1.46 -31.99
N ALA A 30 17.52 2.21 -30.93
CA ALA A 30 17.31 1.76 -29.57
C ALA A 30 15.83 1.34 -29.48
N VAL A 31 15.59 0.03 -29.42
CA VAL A 31 14.26 -0.51 -29.18
C VAL A 31 13.97 -0.12 -27.75
N VAL A 32 13.22 0.97 -27.59
CA VAL A 32 12.68 1.36 -26.29
C VAL A 32 11.83 0.18 -25.85
N ALA A 33 12.30 -0.55 -24.84
CA ALA A 33 11.51 -1.63 -24.26
C ALA A 33 10.13 -1.04 -23.90
N PRO A 34 9.02 -1.72 -24.24
CA PRO A 34 7.70 -1.22 -23.91
C PRO A 34 7.63 -0.92 -22.41
N GLN A 35 7.16 0.28 -22.03
CA GLN A 35 6.99 0.61 -20.63
C GLN A 35 6.00 -0.38 -19.98
N PRO A 36 6.25 -0.81 -18.73
CA PRO A 36 5.31 -1.67 -18.04
C PRO A 36 3.98 -0.92 -17.87
N ALA A 37 2.88 -1.66 -17.94
CA ALA A 37 1.53 -1.09 -17.78
C ALA A 37 1.32 -0.41 -16.41
N ASN A 38 2.14 -0.76 -15.42
CA ASN A 38 2.10 -0.20 -14.07
C ASN A 38 3.47 0.31 -13.65
N LEU A 39 3.59 1.63 -13.52
CA LEU A 39 4.83 2.32 -13.11
C LEU A 39 5.08 2.24 -11.60
N ALA A 40 4.11 1.76 -10.79
CA ALA A 40 4.26 1.71 -9.34
C ALA A 40 5.47 0.85 -8.95
N TYR A 41 6.38 1.40 -8.14
CA TYR A 41 7.65 0.79 -7.71
C TYR A 41 8.66 0.49 -8.85
N VAL A 42 8.28 0.66 -10.11
CA VAL A 42 9.21 0.67 -11.25
C VAL A 42 9.85 2.04 -11.37
N ASP A 43 9.03 3.09 -11.32
CA ASP A 43 9.48 4.47 -11.16
C ASP A 43 9.31 4.86 -9.69
N ALA A 44 10.39 4.71 -8.92
CA ALA A 44 10.40 4.99 -7.49
C ALA A 44 10.06 6.45 -7.19
N LYS A 45 10.51 7.39 -8.03
CA LYS A 45 10.23 8.82 -7.85
C LYS A 45 8.75 9.11 -8.10
N ALA A 46 8.21 8.69 -9.24
CA ALA A 46 6.81 8.93 -9.55
C ALA A 46 5.87 8.24 -8.53
N THR A 47 6.25 7.07 -8.03
CA THR A 47 5.52 6.37 -6.97
C THR A 47 5.51 7.16 -5.67
N SER A 48 6.67 7.68 -5.25
CA SER A 48 6.78 8.51 -4.04
C SER A 48 6.02 9.83 -4.19
N ASP A 49 6.11 10.49 -5.35
CA ASP A 49 5.41 11.75 -5.62
C ASP A 49 3.89 11.54 -5.58
N ALA A 50 3.39 10.46 -6.18
CA ALA A 50 1.97 10.09 -6.14
C ALA A 50 1.48 9.80 -4.71
N SER A 51 2.21 8.96 -3.97
CA SER A 51 1.88 8.63 -2.58
C SER A 51 1.85 9.89 -1.70
N ALA A 52 2.88 10.75 -1.78
CA ALA A 52 2.96 11.97 -0.97
C ALA A 52 1.88 12.98 -1.35
N GLY A 53 1.63 13.19 -2.64
CA GLY A 53 0.61 14.12 -3.12
C GLY A 53 -0.80 13.69 -2.74
N ILE A 54 -1.13 12.41 -2.92
CA ILE A 54 -2.44 11.85 -2.55
C ILE A 54 -2.61 11.85 -1.03
N LYS A 55 -1.57 11.52 -0.26
CA LYS A 55 -1.59 11.66 1.20
C LYS A 55 -1.94 13.09 1.61
N LYS A 56 -1.22 14.08 1.06
CA LYS A 56 -1.49 15.50 1.33
C LYS A 56 -2.93 15.88 1.00
N ALA A 57 -3.43 15.47 -0.16
CA ALA A 57 -4.81 15.72 -0.58
C ALA A 57 -5.83 15.18 0.42
N MET A 58 -5.69 13.90 0.80
CA MET A 58 -6.59 13.23 1.74
C MET A 58 -6.53 13.87 3.13
N GLU A 59 -5.33 14.12 3.67
CA GLU A 59 -5.17 14.73 4.99
C GLU A 59 -5.68 16.19 5.01
N THR A 60 -5.55 16.93 3.91
CA THR A 60 -6.02 18.33 3.82
C THR A 60 -7.54 18.43 3.73
N VAL A 61 -8.19 17.58 2.93
CA VAL A 61 -9.65 17.63 2.75
C VAL A 61 -10.40 17.03 3.93
N PHE A 62 -9.90 15.92 4.50
CA PHE A 62 -10.53 15.25 5.65
C PHE A 62 -10.06 15.77 7.01
N SER A 63 -9.21 16.81 7.05
CA SER A 63 -8.94 17.56 8.29
C SER A 63 -9.58 18.94 8.19
N PHE A 64 -10.64 19.18 8.96
CA PHE A 64 -11.42 20.39 8.85
C PHE A 64 -12.13 20.74 10.17
N ASP A 65 -12.50 22.01 10.30
CA ASP A 65 -13.52 22.47 11.24
C ASP A 65 -14.83 22.60 10.45
N SER A 66 -15.89 21.89 10.87
CA SER A 66 -17.16 21.89 10.13
C SER A 66 -17.87 23.25 10.14
N THR A 67 -17.46 24.18 11.01
CA THR A 67 -17.98 25.55 11.04
C THR A 67 -17.30 26.47 10.02
N ASP A 68 -16.09 26.14 9.57
CA ASP A 68 -15.37 26.89 8.54
C ASP A 68 -15.67 26.33 7.14
N THR A 69 -16.92 26.52 6.71
CA THR A 69 -17.41 26.03 5.41
C THR A 69 -16.65 26.62 4.22
N ALA A 70 -16.08 27.82 4.36
CA ALA A 70 -15.28 28.44 3.32
C ALA A 70 -13.91 27.74 3.16
N ALA A 71 -13.24 27.40 4.26
CA ALA A 71 -12.01 26.62 4.20
C ALA A 71 -12.25 25.20 3.68
N VAL A 72 -13.34 24.55 4.09
CA VAL A 72 -13.74 23.23 3.58
C VAL A 72 -13.93 23.28 2.06
N ALA A 73 -14.77 24.19 1.56
CA ALA A 73 -15.04 24.33 0.13
C ALA A 73 -13.78 24.66 -0.67
N LYS A 74 -12.87 25.49 -0.13
CA LYS A 74 -11.59 25.80 -0.76
C LYS A 74 -10.72 24.55 -0.90
N ASN A 75 -10.52 23.79 0.18
CA ASN A 75 -9.66 22.61 0.19
C ASN A 75 -10.22 21.50 -0.71
N GLU A 76 -11.52 21.26 -0.62
CA GLU A 76 -12.23 20.36 -1.51
C GLU A 76 -12.06 20.81 -2.96
N GLN A 77 -12.13 22.12 -3.23
CA GLN A 77 -11.96 22.60 -4.59
C GLN A 77 -10.54 22.42 -5.14
N GLU A 78 -9.55 22.58 -4.28
CA GLU A 78 -8.14 22.43 -4.61
C GLU A 78 -7.79 20.97 -4.89
N TYR A 79 -8.22 20.04 -4.03
CA TYR A 79 -7.73 18.66 -4.03
C TYR A 79 -8.70 17.62 -4.59
N PHE A 80 -10.01 17.87 -4.64
CA PHE A 80 -10.98 16.89 -5.11
C PHE A 80 -11.58 17.30 -6.47
N THR A 81 -12.01 16.29 -7.23
CA THR A 81 -12.71 16.44 -8.51
C THR A 81 -13.67 15.26 -8.71
N GLY A 82 -14.48 15.31 -9.77
CA GLY A 82 -15.35 14.20 -10.15
C GLY A 82 -16.23 13.68 -9.01
N ASN A 83 -16.30 12.35 -8.89
CA ASN A 83 -17.16 11.66 -7.92
C ASN A 83 -16.72 11.91 -6.47
N ALA A 84 -15.42 12.09 -6.21
CA ALA A 84 -14.91 12.33 -4.87
C ALA A 84 -15.51 13.59 -4.23
N ARG A 85 -15.74 14.66 -5.01
CA ARG A 85 -16.47 15.85 -4.52
C ARG A 85 -17.89 15.50 -4.09
N THR A 86 -18.65 14.85 -4.97
CA THR A 86 -20.03 14.45 -4.68
C THR A 86 -20.13 13.55 -3.46
N GLN A 87 -19.21 12.59 -3.30
CA GLN A 87 -19.17 11.70 -2.13
C GLN A 87 -18.85 12.47 -0.86
N PHE A 88 -17.86 13.38 -0.91
CA PHE A 88 -17.52 14.24 0.21
C PHE A 88 -18.70 15.11 0.61
N ASP A 89 -19.33 15.81 -0.34
CA ASP A 89 -20.50 16.67 -0.09
C ASP A 89 -21.64 15.90 0.55
N GLN A 90 -21.91 14.67 0.10
CA GLN A 90 -22.95 13.82 0.69
C GLN A 90 -22.63 13.44 2.13
N THR A 91 -21.39 13.05 2.42
CA THR A 91 -20.96 12.72 3.79
C THR A 91 -20.92 13.97 4.68
N PHE A 92 -20.39 15.08 4.18
CA PHE A 92 -20.30 16.35 4.90
C PHE A 92 -21.70 16.89 5.20
N ALA A 93 -22.63 16.77 4.25
CA ALA A 93 -24.03 17.07 4.46
C ALA A 93 -24.70 16.13 5.47
N GLN A 94 -24.12 15.03 5.94
CA GLN A 94 -24.67 14.27 7.08
C GLN A 94 -24.21 14.83 8.43
N ILE A 95 -23.17 15.66 8.44
CA ILE A 95 -22.65 16.37 9.61
C ILE A 95 -23.55 17.60 9.89
N LYS A 96 -24.86 17.39 10.12
CA LYS A 96 -25.85 18.50 10.17
C LYS A 96 -26.17 19.05 11.55
N THR A 97 -25.79 18.40 12.64
CA THR A 97 -26.42 18.69 13.94
C THR A 97 -25.47 19.08 15.05
N THR A 98 -24.16 18.85 14.91
CA THR A 98 -23.18 19.25 15.91
C THR A 98 -21.88 19.64 15.22
N PRO A 99 -21.34 20.85 15.47
CA PRO A 99 -20.01 21.22 15.01
C PRO A 99 -18.97 20.17 15.38
N VAL A 100 -17.98 19.96 14.53
CA VAL A 100 -16.92 19.00 14.77
C VAL A 100 -15.62 19.47 14.15
N LYS A 101 -14.52 19.29 14.87
CA LYS A 101 -13.16 19.41 14.36
C LYS A 101 -12.63 18.03 14.09
N THR A 102 -12.07 17.83 12.91
CA THR A 102 -11.56 16.54 12.45
C THR A 102 -10.11 16.68 12.06
N GLN A 103 -9.28 15.71 12.45
CA GLN A 103 -7.91 15.55 12.04
C GLN A 103 -7.75 14.15 11.43
N THR A 104 -7.30 14.09 10.19
CA THR A 104 -7.07 12.83 9.46
C THR A 104 -5.58 12.62 9.23
N HIS A 105 -5.15 11.37 9.40
CA HIS A 105 -3.80 10.92 9.13
C HIS A 105 -3.82 9.65 8.28
N VAL A 106 -3.05 9.65 7.19
CA VAL A 106 -2.77 8.42 6.44
C VAL A 106 -1.66 7.68 7.18
N ILE A 107 -2.04 6.56 7.82
CA ILE A 107 -1.13 5.76 8.66
C ILE A 107 -0.45 4.62 7.88
N ASP A 108 -1.01 4.27 6.72
CA ASP A 108 -0.41 3.38 5.72
C ASP A 108 -1.00 3.67 4.34
N SER A 109 -0.23 3.44 3.28
CA SER A 109 -0.74 3.51 1.92
C SER A 109 0.10 2.70 0.94
N GLY A 110 -0.55 2.03 0.00
CA GLY A 110 0.10 1.32 -1.10
C GLY A 110 -0.38 1.77 -2.47
N VAL A 111 0.56 2.03 -3.38
CA VAL A 111 0.27 2.44 -4.75
C VAL A 111 0.01 1.18 -5.59
N ALA A 112 -1.26 0.87 -5.80
CA ALA A 112 -1.69 -0.32 -6.53
C ALA A 112 -1.50 -0.18 -8.04
N ALA A 113 -1.72 1.02 -8.58
CA ALA A 113 -1.52 1.32 -9.99
C ALA A 113 -0.97 2.73 -10.16
N LEU A 114 -0.05 2.90 -11.10
CA LEU A 114 0.47 4.21 -11.49
C LEU A 114 0.71 4.26 -13.00
N SER A 115 0.27 5.36 -13.60
CA SER A 115 0.51 5.73 -14.99
C SER A 115 0.80 7.23 -15.07
N PRO A 116 1.24 7.75 -16.23
CA PRO A 116 1.39 9.19 -16.42
C PRO A 116 0.09 9.99 -16.23
N ARG A 117 -1.08 9.34 -16.31
CA ARG A 117 -2.40 9.99 -16.24
C ARG A 117 -3.07 9.87 -14.87
N GLY A 118 -2.58 9.02 -13.99
CA GLY A 118 -3.23 8.82 -12.70
C GLY A 118 -2.70 7.62 -11.92
N ALA A 119 -3.19 7.52 -10.70
CA ALA A 119 -2.82 6.52 -9.72
C ALA A 119 -4.05 5.98 -8.97
N THR A 120 -3.95 4.71 -8.57
CA THR A 120 -4.87 4.06 -7.64
C THR A 120 -4.09 3.69 -6.38
N VAL A 121 -4.54 4.19 -5.23
CA VAL A 121 -3.88 3.99 -3.93
C VAL A 121 -4.86 3.35 -2.96
N LEU A 122 -4.43 2.30 -2.26
CA LEU A 122 -5.12 1.81 -1.07
C LEU A 122 -4.54 2.54 0.15
N ALA A 123 -5.34 3.25 0.91
CA ALA A 123 -4.89 4.05 2.05
C ALA A 123 -5.66 3.66 3.32
N ALA A 124 -4.93 3.37 4.40
CA ALA A 124 -5.48 3.28 5.73
C ALA A 124 -5.40 4.65 6.39
N ILE A 125 -6.55 5.19 6.78
CA ILE A 125 -6.68 6.52 7.36
C ILE A 125 -7.23 6.42 8.78
N LYS A 126 -6.53 7.06 9.72
CA LYS A 126 -7.02 7.30 11.07
C LYS A 126 -7.60 8.70 11.12
N GLN A 127 -8.79 8.82 11.67
CA GLN A 127 -9.47 10.09 11.85
C GLN A 127 -9.77 10.29 13.33
N GLN A 128 -9.37 11.43 13.87
CA GLN A 128 -9.73 11.89 15.19
C GLN A 128 -10.70 13.05 15.05
N SER A 129 -11.80 13.01 15.80
CA SER A 129 -12.76 14.11 15.81
C SER A 129 -13.04 14.59 17.23
N GLN A 130 -13.36 15.87 17.35
CA GLN A 130 -13.69 16.52 18.61
C GLN A 130 -14.90 17.45 18.44
N THR A 131 -15.89 17.31 19.32
CA THR A 131 -17.05 18.21 19.41
C THR A 131 -16.76 19.40 20.34
N PRO A 132 -17.56 20.50 20.29
CA PRO A 132 -17.36 21.68 21.12
C PRO A 132 -17.38 21.42 22.64
N ASP A 133 -18.10 20.40 23.09
CA ASP A 133 -18.14 19.96 24.50
C ASP A 133 -16.92 19.11 24.91
N GLY A 134 -15.94 18.96 24.01
CA GLY A 134 -14.66 18.30 24.27
C GLY A 134 -14.67 16.78 24.08
N LYS A 135 -15.81 16.17 23.72
CA LYS A 135 -15.87 14.73 23.44
C LYS A 135 -15.03 14.41 22.21
N THR A 136 -14.26 13.32 22.29
CA THR A 136 -13.41 12.87 21.21
C THR A 136 -13.87 11.51 20.68
N ASN A 137 -13.63 11.28 19.39
CA ASN A 137 -13.84 9.99 18.74
C ASN A 137 -12.63 9.70 17.85
N ALA A 138 -12.25 8.43 17.74
CA ALA A 138 -11.24 7.97 16.80
C ALA A 138 -11.82 6.85 15.94
N ALA A 139 -11.62 6.96 14.63
CA ALA A 139 -12.06 5.98 13.64
C ALA A 139 -10.91 5.59 12.72
N LEU A 140 -10.97 4.37 12.21
CA LEU A 140 -10.08 3.86 11.17
C LEU A 140 -10.92 3.48 9.97
N ALA A 141 -10.47 3.86 8.78
CA ALA A 141 -11.04 3.43 7.52
C ALA A 141 -9.94 3.01 6.56
N VAL A 142 -10.25 2.09 5.65
CA VAL A 142 -9.41 1.83 4.47
C VAL A 142 -10.16 2.23 3.22
N VAL A 143 -9.49 3.00 2.38
CA VAL A 143 -10.08 3.65 1.22
C VAL A 143 -9.25 3.37 -0.01
N VAL A 144 -9.89 3.03 -1.12
CA VAL A 144 -9.25 3.10 -2.44
C VAL A 144 -9.46 4.50 -2.99
N VAL A 145 -8.36 5.15 -3.31
CA VAL A 145 -8.30 6.53 -3.81
C VAL A 145 -7.85 6.49 -5.25
N THR A 146 -8.66 7.03 -6.16
CA THR A 146 -8.25 7.28 -7.54
C THR A 146 -7.92 8.75 -7.69
N ALA A 147 -6.75 9.06 -8.25
CA ALA A 147 -6.28 10.42 -8.40
C ALA A 147 -5.53 10.63 -9.72
N ALA A 148 -5.49 11.89 -10.17
CA ALA A 148 -4.76 12.31 -11.35
C ALA A 148 -3.83 13.49 -11.01
N PRO A 149 -2.69 13.64 -11.71
CA PRO A 149 -1.85 14.82 -11.57
C PRO A 149 -2.61 16.07 -12.07
N ALA A 150 -2.48 17.17 -11.33
CA ALA A 150 -3.12 18.45 -11.61
C ALA A 150 -2.11 19.59 -11.38
N GLY A 151 -1.30 19.89 -12.40
CA GLY A 151 -0.23 20.86 -12.27
C GLY A 151 0.88 20.36 -11.34
N ASP A 152 1.02 20.99 -10.18
CA ASP A 152 2.04 20.70 -9.16
C ASP A 152 1.55 19.80 -8.01
N HIS A 153 0.27 19.43 -8.01
CA HIS A 153 -0.34 18.58 -6.99
C HIS A 153 -1.15 17.44 -7.61
N TRP A 154 -1.75 16.62 -6.75
CA TRP A 154 -2.64 15.52 -7.14
C TRP A 154 -4.08 15.86 -6.77
N ARG A 155 -5.01 15.54 -7.67
CA ARG A 155 -6.44 15.66 -7.43
C ARG A 155 -7.11 14.30 -7.34
N VAL A 156 -7.85 14.07 -6.27
CA VAL A 156 -8.63 12.85 -6.03
C VAL A 156 -9.93 12.94 -6.81
N SER A 157 -10.18 11.96 -7.68
CA SER A 157 -11.36 11.90 -8.54
C SER A 157 -12.43 10.93 -8.04
N ASP A 158 -12.03 9.93 -7.25
CA ASP A 158 -12.93 8.90 -6.74
C ASP A 158 -12.45 8.32 -5.40
N LEU A 159 -13.39 7.98 -4.53
CA LEU A 159 -13.17 7.31 -3.26
C LEU A 159 -14.03 6.05 -3.17
N ASN A 160 -13.43 4.92 -2.82
CA ASN A 160 -14.15 3.69 -2.50
C ASN A 160 -13.85 3.27 -1.05
N LEU A 161 -14.85 3.43 -0.18
CA LEU A 161 -14.81 3.12 1.25
C LEU A 161 -15.05 1.64 1.57
N ASN A 162 -15.31 0.82 0.56
CA ASN A 162 -15.50 -0.63 0.70
C ASN A 162 -14.61 -1.34 -0.34
N PRO A 163 -13.28 -1.28 -0.17
CA PRO A 163 -12.36 -1.75 -1.18
C PRO A 163 -12.41 -3.28 -1.28
N ARG A 164 -12.50 -3.79 -2.51
CA ARG A 164 -12.58 -5.23 -2.82
C ARG A 164 -11.82 -5.55 -4.10
N GLY A 165 -11.35 -6.78 -4.21
CA GLY A 165 -10.75 -7.35 -5.41
C GLY A 165 -9.33 -6.86 -5.70
N THR A 166 -8.98 -6.91 -6.99
CA THR A 166 -7.69 -6.44 -7.51
C THR A 166 -7.78 -4.95 -7.83
N LEU A 167 -6.82 -4.16 -7.33
CA LEU A 167 -6.83 -2.70 -7.43
C LEU A 167 -5.99 -2.13 -8.58
N GLY A 168 -5.17 -2.96 -9.21
CA GLY A 168 -4.29 -2.58 -10.30
C GLY A 168 -4.32 -3.60 -11.44
N PRO A 169 -3.53 -3.36 -12.51
CA PRO A 169 -3.46 -4.29 -13.62
C PRO A 169 -2.94 -5.66 -13.16
N THR A 170 -3.30 -6.70 -13.91
CA THR A 170 -2.80 -8.05 -13.69
C THR A 170 -1.28 -8.09 -13.80
N ALA A 171 -0.65 -8.87 -12.93
CA ALA A 171 0.80 -9.08 -12.97
C ALA A 171 1.24 -9.63 -14.33
N ASP A 172 2.32 -9.06 -14.87
CA ASP A 172 2.95 -9.51 -16.11
C ASP A 172 4.19 -10.37 -15.77
N PRO A 173 4.20 -11.68 -16.10
CA PRO A 173 5.35 -12.55 -15.87
C PRO A 173 6.64 -12.09 -16.56
N GLY A 174 6.54 -11.28 -17.62
CA GLY A 174 7.67 -10.71 -18.35
C GLY A 174 8.11 -9.33 -17.83
N ALA A 175 7.50 -8.83 -16.75
CA ALA A 175 7.75 -7.47 -16.28
C ALA A 175 9.20 -7.27 -15.77
N PRO A 176 9.73 -6.03 -15.84
CA PRO A 176 11.02 -5.70 -15.25
C PRO A 176 11.07 -6.07 -13.76
N ARG A 177 12.27 -6.39 -13.26
CA ARG A 177 12.48 -6.91 -11.90
C ARG A 177 11.73 -6.15 -10.78
N PRO A 178 11.71 -4.80 -10.72
CA PRO A 178 10.96 -4.11 -9.67
C PRO A 178 9.45 -4.40 -9.69
N ALA A 179 8.85 -4.50 -10.88
CA ALA A 179 7.45 -4.89 -11.03
C ALA A 179 7.22 -6.35 -10.62
N ALA A 180 8.09 -7.27 -11.07
CA ALA A 180 8.00 -8.68 -10.67
C ALA A 180 8.16 -8.88 -9.15
N THR A 181 9.06 -8.12 -8.51
CA THR A 181 9.23 -8.10 -7.05
C THR A 181 7.98 -7.59 -6.35
N ARG A 182 7.41 -6.46 -6.78
CA ARG A 182 6.14 -5.92 -6.27
C ARG A 182 5.00 -6.95 -6.39
N ASP A 183 4.84 -7.52 -7.57
CA ASP A 183 3.72 -8.41 -7.88
C ASP A 183 3.83 -9.75 -7.13
N SER A 184 5.03 -10.33 -7.04
CA SER A 184 5.28 -11.54 -6.25
C SER A 184 5.11 -11.32 -4.75
N ALA A 185 5.53 -10.17 -4.21
CA ALA A 185 5.30 -9.82 -2.81
C ALA A 185 3.80 -9.65 -2.52
N LEU A 186 3.05 -9.00 -3.41
CA LEU A 186 1.60 -8.84 -3.27
C LEU A 186 0.86 -10.19 -3.31
N ALA A 187 1.26 -11.08 -4.22
CA ALA A 187 0.70 -12.43 -4.32
C ALA A 187 0.98 -13.24 -3.05
N ALA A 188 2.22 -13.19 -2.54
CA ALA A 188 2.60 -13.86 -1.30
C ALA A 188 1.86 -13.30 -0.07
N ALA A 189 1.66 -11.99 0.00
CA ALA A 189 0.90 -11.35 1.07
C ALA A 189 -0.58 -11.77 1.07
N ARG A 190 -1.21 -11.88 -0.11
CA ARG A 190 -2.58 -12.41 -0.24
C ARG A 190 -2.66 -13.87 0.21
N HIS A 191 -1.70 -14.70 -0.20
CA HIS A 191 -1.63 -16.08 0.25
C HIS A 191 -1.41 -16.17 1.77
N ALA A 192 -0.44 -15.44 2.32
CA ALA A 192 -0.19 -15.42 3.75
C ALA A 192 -1.40 -14.90 4.54
N GLY A 193 -2.11 -13.88 4.05
CA GLY A 193 -3.37 -13.44 4.64
C GLY A 193 -4.43 -14.54 4.67
N SER A 194 -4.55 -15.35 3.62
CA SER A 194 -5.46 -16.49 3.58
C SER A 194 -5.14 -17.58 4.62
N VAL A 195 -3.88 -17.68 5.01
CA VAL A 195 -3.40 -18.61 6.03
C VAL A 195 -3.55 -17.99 7.42
N LEU A 196 -2.94 -16.83 7.66
CA LEU A 196 -2.84 -16.17 8.98
C LEU A 196 -4.18 -15.63 9.52
N LEU A 197 -5.17 -15.40 8.66
CA LEU A 197 -6.48 -14.85 9.04
C LEU A 197 -7.61 -15.89 8.91
N THR A 198 -7.26 -17.17 8.89
CA THR A 198 -8.21 -18.29 8.90
C THR A 198 -8.08 -19.05 10.21
N VAL A 199 -9.20 -19.31 10.86
CA VAL A 199 -9.30 -20.00 12.15
C VAL A 199 -10.27 -21.16 12.02
N ASP A 200 -9.89 -22.34 12.52
CA ASP A 200 -10.77 -23.50 12.63
C ASP A 200 -10.45 -24.29 13.90
N ALA A 201 -11.29 -24.13 14.92
CA ALA A 201 -11.14 -24.80 16.20
C ALA A 201 -11.08 -26.34 16.09
N GLN A 202 -11.74 -26.94 15.09
CA GLN A 202 -11.71 -28.40 14.90
C GLN A 202 -10.38 -28.89 14.34
N ASN A 203 -9.64 -28.01 13.66
CA ASN A 203 -8.37 -28.31 13.00
C ASN A 203 -7.24 -27.41 13.52
N ALA A 204 -7.33 -26.99 14.79
CA ALA A 204 -6.51 -25.91 15.35
C ALA A 204 -4.99 -26.15 15.22
N ASP A 205 -4.53 -27.39 15.41
CA ASP A 205 -3.12 -27.74 15.23
C ASP A 205 -2.67 -27.55 13.77
N ALA A 206 -3.44 -28.05 12.80
CA ALA A 206 -3.12 -27.91 11.38
C ALA A 206 -3.19 -26.46 10.89
N VAL A 207 -4.15 -25.68 11.42
CA VAL A 207 -4.22 -24.23 11.19
C VAL A 207 -2.93 -23.54 11.67
N TYR A 208 -2.48 -23.89 12.88
CA TYR A 208 -1.28 -23.28 13.45
C TYR A 208 0.01 -23.70 12.74
N ASP A 209 0.09 -24.95 12.27
CA ASP A 209 1.19 -25.41 11.39
C ASP A 209 1.21 -24.58 10.09
N GLY A 210 0.03 -24.23 9.57
CA GLY A 210 -0.12 -23.28 8.48
C GLY A 210 0.49 -21.91 8.81
N TYR A 211 0.21 -21.34 9.99
CA TYR A 211 0.78 -20.06 10.42
C TYR A 211 2.31 -20.08 10.42
N GLU A 212 2.92 -21.16 10.95
CA GLU A 212 4.37 -21.33 10.95
C GLU A 212 4.95 -21.47 9.54
N SER A 213 4.22 -22.11 8.62
CA SER A 213 4.71 -22.37 7.25
C SER A 213 4.97 -21.08 6.46
N VAL A 214 4.15 -20.05 6.66
CA VAL A 214 4.23 -18.75 5.95
C VAL A 214 5.05 -17.71 6.72
N ALA A 215 5.48 -18.01 7.95
CA ALA A 215 6.21 -17.09 8.81
C ALA A 215 7.73 -17.31 8.74
N VAL A 216 8.46 -16.21 8.96
CA VAL A 216 9.92 -16.19 9.19
C VAL A 216 10.20 -15.33 10.41
N ASP A 217 11.42 -15.43 10.96
CA ASP A 217 11.77 -14.66 12.16
C ASP A 217 11.68 -13.14 11.93
N PRO A 218 11.25 -12.38 12.95
CA PRO A 218 10.95 -12.82 14.33
C PRO A 218 9.55 -13.46 14.53
N LEU A 219 8.62 -13.32 13.59
CA LEU A 219 7.25 -13.81 13.73
C LEU A 219 7.17 -15.33 13.94
N LEU A 220 7.99 -16.10 13.23
CA LEU A 220 8.01 -17.56 13.39
C LEU A 220 8.36 -17.98 14.82
N THR A 221 9.39 -17.37 15.41
CA THR A 221 9.75 -17.57 16.82
C THR A 221 8.60 -17.19 17.75
N GLN A 222 7.89 -16.09 17.49
CA GLN A 222 6.71 -15.69 18.28
C GLN A 222 5.59 -16.72 18.21
N PHE A 223 5.27 -17.24 17.03
CA PHE A 223 4.26 -18.29 16.87
C PHE A 223 4.64 -19.54 17.65
N ARG A 224 5.87 -20.03 17.50
CA ARG A 224 6.33 -21.21 18.25
C ARG A 224 6.26 -21.01 19.77
N ALA A 225 6.60 -19.83 20.26
CA ALA A 225 6.53 -19.50 21.69
C ALA A 225 5.09 -19.47 22.23
N THR A 226 4.10 -19.15 21.40
CA THR A 226 2.69 -18.97 21.79
C THR A 226 1.77 -20.12 21.36
N ARG A 227 2.28 -21.09 20.59
CA ARG A 227 1.52 -22.20 19.97
C ARG A 227 0.54 -22.86 20.91
N GLN A 228 1.01 -23.39 22.03
CA GLN A 228 0.16 -24.17 22.94
C GLN A 228 -1.02 -23.32 23.44
N THR A 229 -0.74 -22.12 23.94
CA THR A 229 -1.77 -21.21 24.45
C THR A 229 -2.77 -20.79 23.37
N THR A 230 -2.30 -20.48 22.16
CA THR A 230 -3.19 -20.06 21.07
C THR A 230 -4.06 -21.22 20.57
N VAL A 231 -3.49 -22.42 20.43
CA VAL A 231 -4.24 -23.63 20.02
C VAL A 231 -5.31 -23.97 21.06
N ASP A 232 -4.99 -23.94 22.35
CA ASP A 232 -5.95 -24.21 23.43
C ASP A 232 -7.07 -23.15 23.48
N SER A 233 -6.72 -21.87 23.26
CA SER A 233 -7.71 -20.80 23.15
C SER A 233 -8.62 -20.98 21.93
N MET A 234 -8.07 -21.41 20.79
CA MET A 234 -8.84 -21.68 19.58
C MET A 234 -9.83 -22.83 19.82
N LYS A 235 -9.35 -23.95 20.38
CA LYS A 235 -10.18 -25.12 20.71
C LYS A 235 -11.29 -24.78 21.70
N SER A 236 -10.99 -24.04 22.76
CA SER A 236 -11.96 -23.68 23.80
C SER A 236 -13.02 -22.68 23.32
N SER A 237 -12.67 -21.76 22.43
CA SER A 237 -13.62 -20.79 21.87
C SER A 237 -14.58 -21.39 20.83
N GLY A 238 -14.22 -22.52 20.21
CA GLY A 238 -14.97 -23.07 19.07
C GLY A 238 -14.97 -22.15 17.84
N ALA A 239 -14.06 -21.18 17.78
CA ALA A 239 -14.05 -20.15 16.75
C ALA A 239 -13.84 -20.75 15.35
N LYS A 240 -14.55 -20.17 14.38
CA LYS A 240 -14.38 -20.47 12.95
C LYS A 240 -14.44 -19.18 12.16
N ALA A 241 -13.39 -18.94 11.38
CA ALA A 241 -13.24 -17.75 10.55
C ALA A 241 -12.49 -18.09 9.27
N SER A 242 -12.86 -17.47 8.16
CA SER A 242 -12.20 -17.68 6.87
C SER A 242 -11.91 -16.35 6.19
N PHE A 243 -10.70 -16.22 5.66
CA PHE A 243 -10.31 -15.10 4.82
C PHE A 243 -11.08 -15.08 3.49
N ASN A 244 -11.57 -13.92 3.08
CA ASN A 244 -12.21 -13.71 1.79
C ASN A 244 -11.16 -13.33 0.72
N PRO A 245 -11.03 -14.10 -0.38
CA PRO A 245 -10.07 -13.80 -1.45
C PRO A 245 -10.25 -12.44 -2.14
N GLN A 246 -11.45 -11.83 -2.03
CA GLN A 246 -11.75 -10.49 -2.53
C GLN A 246 -11.27 -9.38 -1.60
N SER A 247 -10.51 -9.68 -0.55
CA SER A 247 -9.82 -8.65 0.25
C SER A 247 -8.93 -7.78 -0.64
N ALA A 248 -9.01 -6.47 -0.44
CA ALA A 248 -8.17 -5.52 -1.16
C ALA A 248 -6.76 -5.49 -0.56
N ALA A 249 -5.75 -5.34 -1.41
CA ALA A 249 -4.36 -5.27 -0.96
C ALA A 249 -3.52 -4.45 -1.93
N ALA A 250 -2.52 -3.75 -1.39
CA ALA A 250 -1.51 -3.04 -2.17
C ALA A 250 -0.15 -3.09 -1.46
N VAL A 251 0.93 -3.19 -2.22
CA VAL A 251 2.29 -3.01 -1.69
C VAL A 251 2.41 -1.57 -1.23
N SER A 252 2.84 -1.35 0.02
CA SER A 252 3.12 -0.03 0.59
C SER A 252 4.57 0.38 0.36
N SER A 253 5.50 -0.57 0.44
CA SER A 253 6.91 -0.32 0.15
C SER A 253 7.63 -1.56 -0.36
N THR A 254 8.70 -1.32 -1.12
CA THR A 254 9.72 -2.32 -1.44
C THR A 254 11.08 -1.73 -1.10
N SER A 255 11.90 -2.48 -0.37
CA SER A 255 13.31 -2.18 -0.16
C SER A 255 14.06 -2.09 -1.50
N ALA A 256 15.13 -1.27 -1.54
CA ALA A 256 15.93 -1.08 -2.75
C ALA A 256 16.64 -2.35 -3.22
N ASP A 257 16.96 -3.26 -2.30
CA ASP A 257 17.55 -4.58 -2.62
C ASP A 257 16.49 -5.64 -2.98
N GLY A 258 15.20 -5.29 -2.88
CA GLY A 258 14.08 -6.17 -3.19
C GLY A 258 13.93 -7.35 -2.22
N LYS A 259 14.53 -7.29 -1.02
CA LYS A 259 14.48 -8.38 -0.04
C LYS A 259 13.39 -8.21 1.03
N THR A 260 12.91 -6.99 1.21
CA THR A 260 11.81 -6.66 2.12
C THR A 260 10.71 -5.93 1.37
N ALA A 261 9.47 -6.27 1.66
CA ALA A 261 8.30 -5.54 1.19
C ALA A 261 7.29 -5.37 2.33
N THR A 262 6.52 -4.29 2.32
CA THR A 262 5.35 -4.14 3.19
C THR A 262 4.09 -4.10 2.33
N VAL A 263 3.03 -4.75 2.80
CA VAL A 263 1.73 -4.80 2.12
C VAL A 263 0.64 -4.38 3.10
N LEU A 264 -0.16 -3.39 2.69
CA LEU A 264 -1.43 -3.09 3.31
C LEU A 264 -2.48 -4.06 2.78
N LEU A 265 -3.10 -4.83 3.66
CA LEU A 265 -4.16 -5.78 3.37
C LEU A 265 -5.42 -5.37 4.14
N ASP A 266 -6.46 -4.97 3.41
CA ASP A 266 -7.80 -4.75 3.98
C ASP A 266 -8.53 -6.09 4.04
N ALA A 267 -8.19 -6.90 5.05
CA ALA A 267 -8.65 -8.27 5.10
C ALA A 267 -10.13 -8.34 5.46
N VAL A 268 -10.91 -9.03 4.64
CA VAL A 268 -12.30 -9.38 4.95
C VAL A 268 -12.30 -10.80 5.46
N VAL A 269 -12.77 -10.98 6.68
CA VAL A 269 -12.84 -12.28 7.36
C VAL A 269 -14.30 -12.60 7.66
N SER A 270 -14.77 -13.72 7.14
CA SER A 270 -16.11 -14.22 7.45
C SER A 270 -16.06 -15.08 8.70
N THR A 271 -16.82 -14.71 9.73
CA THR A 271 -16.87 -15.42 11.00
C THR A 271 -18.21 -16.13 11.16
N GLN A 272 -18.19 -17.37 11.66
CA GLN A 272 -19.41 -18.10 12.01
C GLN A 272 -19.73 -17.79 13.49
N GLN A 273 -20.80 -17.02 13.74
CA GLN A 273 -21.29 -16.75 15.09
C GLN A 273 -22.71 -17.29 15.28
N GLN A 274 -23.23 -17.33 16.51
CA GLN A 274 -24.56 -17.87 16.84
C GLN A 274 -25.74 -17.17 16.11
N GLY A 275 -25.50 -16.06 15.40
CA GLY A 275 -26.46 -15.37 14.52
C GLY A 275 -26.25 -15.56 13.01
N GLY A 276 -25.38 -16.49 12.60
CA GLY A 276 -25.01 -16.73 11.20
C GLY A 276 -23.67 -16.09 10.79
N PRO A 277 -23.27 -16.24 9.52
CA PRO A 277 -22.02 -15.67 9.00
C PRO A 277 -22.01 -14.14 9.10
N GLN A 278 -20.90 -13.57 9.59
CA GLN A 278 -20.67 -12.14 9.69
C GLN A 278 -19.30 -11.80 9.11
N ASP A 279 -19.26 -10.95 8.10
CA ASP A 279 -18.02 -10.42 7.53
C ASP A 279 -17.50 -9.27 8.37
N ARG A 280 -16.20 -9.29 8.64
CA ARG A 280 -15.49 -8.23 9.36
C ARG A 280 -14.27 -7.80 8.57
N THR A 281 -14.04 -6.50 8.50
CA THR A 281 -12.82 -5.95 7.93
C THR A 281 -11.77 -5.80 9.02
N ILE A 282 -10.57 -6.33 8.78
CA ILE A 282 -9.41 -6.29 9.66
C ILE A 282 -8.23 -5.78 8.83
N PRO A 283 -7.98 -4.45 8.81
CA PRO A 283 -6.83 -3.93 8.10
C PRO A 283 -5.54 -4.34 8.80
N VAL A 284 -4.62 -4.94 8.06
CA VAL A 284 -3.32 -5.39 8.58
C VAL A 284 -2.21 -4.91 7.66
N ARG A 285 -1.07 -4.59 8.27
CA ARG A 285 0.20 -4.45 7.57
C ARG A 285 0.97 -5.76 7.69
N LEU A 286 1.34 -6.33 6.55
CA LEU A 286 2.24 -7.48 6.49
C LEU A 286 3.63 -7.00 6.10
N THR A 287 4.64 -7.37 6.89
CA THR A 287 6.04 -7.21 6.49
C THR A 287 6.54 -8.55 5.98
N LEU A 288 7.03 -8.56 4.75
CA LEU A 288 7.52 -9.76 4.07
C LEU A 288 9.03 -9.69 3.89
N ALA A 289 9.70 -10.82 4.11
CA ALA A 289 11.10 -11.02 3.83
C ALA A 289 11.29 -12.10 2.75
N ARG A 290 12.15 -11.80 1.79
CA ARG A 290 12.48 -12.67 0.68
C ARG A 290 13.40 -13.78 1.14
N GLN A 291 13.07 -15.00 0.75
CA GLN A 291 13.78 -16.21 1.14
C GLN A 291 14.87 -16.58 0.10
N PRO A 292 15.86 -17.41 0.48
CA PRO A 292 16.91 -17.84 -0.45
C PRO A 292 16.40 -18.59 -1.68
N ASP A 293 15.26 -19.28 -1.56
CA ASP A 293 14.57 -19.95 -2.67
C ASP A 293 13.83 -18.98 -3.61
N GLY A 294 13.86 -17.69 -3.31
CA GLY A 294 13.21 -16.63 -4.08
C GLY A 294 11.76 -16.35 -3.69
N GLY A 295 11.17 -17.14 -2.80
CA GLY A 295 9.84 -16.95 -2.22
C GLY A 295 9.79 -15.85 -1.17
N TRP A 296 8.61 -15.63 -0.60
CA TRP A 296 8.38 -14.63 0.45
C TRP A 296 7.75 -15.29 1.68
N LYS A 297 8.18 -14.84 2.86
CA LYS A 297 7.56 -15.20 4.14
C LYS A 297 7.30 -13.94 4.97
N VAL A 298 6.32 -14.02 5.87
CA VAL A 298 5.91 -12.90 6.71
C VAL A 298 6.79 -12.85 7.95
N SER A 299 7.46 -11.72 8.17
CA SER A 299 8.29 -11.46 9.36
C SER A 299 7.56 -10.64 10.43
N ALA A 300 6.44 -9.98 10.07
CA ALA A 300 5.56 -9.29 11.01
C ALA A 300 4.13 -9.16 10.44
N ILE A 301 3.14 -9.19 11.32
CA ILE A 301 1.73 -8.89 11.05
C ILE A 301 1.25 -7.87 12.08
N ASP A 302 0.88 -6.68 11.61
CA ASP A 302 0.49 -5.56 12.46
C ASP A 302 -0.95 -5.14 12.13
N PRO A 303 -1.94 -5.47 12.99
CA PRO A 303 -3.30 -4.94 12.85
C PRO A 303 -3.30 -3.43 12.99
N LEU A 304 -3.88 -2.74 12.01
CA LEU A 304 -4.08 -1.30 12.07
C LEU A 304 -5.28 -0.99 12.96
N ASN A 305 -5.16 0.03 13.79
CA ASN A 305 -6.20 0.44 14.72
C ASN A 305 -6.34 1.97 14.78
N ALA A 306 -7.47 2.42 15.32
CA ALA A 306 -7.77 3.84 15.49
C ALA A 306 -7.21 4.43 16.78
N ALA A 307 -6.67 3.61 17.70
CA ALA A 307 -6.19 4.02 19.01
C ALA A 307 -4.88 4.80 18.90
#